data_AF-A0A3E3ECD2-F1
#
_entry.id   AF-A0A3E3ECD2-F1
#
_cell.length_a   1.000
_cell.length_b   1.000
_cell.length_c   1.000
_cell.angle_alpha   90.00
_cell.angle_beta   90.00
_cell.angle_gamma   90.00
#
_symmetry.space_group_name_H-M   'P 1'
#
loop_
_entity.id
_entity.type
_entity.pdbx_description
1 polymer ?
#
loop_
_entity_poly.entity_id
_entity_poly.type
_entity_poly.pdbx_seq_one_letter_code
_entity_poly.pdbx_strand_id
1 'polypeptide(L)'
;MTNKYRLKIIYKDTKLTLDIEENITFDELSSIINEKLMLSDSRAYKYQKDDDIIVTRKNSKNNKLADLLELDQKLVYIIGTGNNVYSINIIVWDYIIEADKKILEKFNQMLKNVKQVRPEQVYYLNSSQRKFIDGLLADCYEMLKEMSFSGIYNYRLFKNGADFLTTKVIYYILDDKYEIHLYNNNDDLKEDNTEYLITFYDTNRAYFKGYQGVNRNIFILHKDKTIKQNDFEYLYHALNRIIHMFKDGDEDTLFESHETCLCYDIATNKFWTE
;
A
#
# COMPACT_ATOMS: atom_id res chain seq x y z
N MET A 1 14.09 24.31 -6.14
CA MET A 1 13.35 23.03 -6.07
C MET A 1 12.03 23.37 -5.44
N THR A 2 10.93 23.12 -6.14
CA THR A 2 9.60 23.33 -5.57
C THR A 2 9.10 21.95 -5.18
N ASN A 3 9.12 21.64 -3.88
CA ASN A 3 8.51 20.39 -3.45
C ASN A 3 6.99 20.56 -3.50
N LYS A 4 6.31 19.49 -3.90
CA LYS A 4 4.85 19.46 -4.00
C LYS A 4 4.32 18.39 -3.07
N TYR A 5 3.16 18.63 -2.48
CA TYR A 5 2.36 17.64 -1.78
C TYR A 5 1.34 17.07 -2.75
N ARG A 6 1.24 15.74 -2.77
CA ARG A 6 0.09 15.08 -3.34
C ARG A 6 -0.99 15.00 -2.28
N LEU A 7 -2.10 15.70 -2.49
CA LEU A 7 -3.23 15.75 -1.57
C LEU A 7 -4.35 14.83 -2.06
N LYS A 8 -4.84 13.96 -1.18
CA LYS A 8 -6.12 13.25 -1.37
C LYS A 8 -7.23 14.06 -0.72
N ILE A 9 -8.24 14.43 -1.49
CA ILE A 9 -9.42 15.20 -1.05
C ILE A 9 -10.65 14.31 -1.13
N ILE A 10 -11.39 14.19 -0.03
CA ILE A 10 -12.56 13.33 0.10
C ILE A 10 -13.74 14.16 0.59
N TYR A 11 -14.80 14.19 -0.21
CA TYR A 11 -16.05 14.88 0.11
C TYR A 11 -17.24 14.08 -0.41
N LYS A 12 -18.09 13.59 0.51
CA LYS A 12 -19.17 12.63 0.20
C LYS A 12 -18.59 11.46 -0.61
N ASP A 13 -19.18 11.15 -1.77
CA ASP A 13 -18.73 10.07 -2.65
C ASP A 13 -17.59 10.51 -3.61
N THR A 14 -17.20 11.79 -3.58
CA THR A 14 -16.15 12.34 -4.45
C THR A 14 -14.78 12.17 -3.82
N LYS A 15 -13.84 11.57 -4.59
CA LYS A 15 -12.43 11.44 -4.24
C LYS A 15 -11.58 12.09 -5.33
N LEU A 16 -10.69 13.01 -4.96
CA LEU A 16 -9.80 13.73 -5.87
C LEU A 16 -8.36 13.65 -5.38
N THR A 17 -7.42 13.67 -6.32
CA THR A 17 -5.99 13.77 -6.05
C THR A 17 -5.44 15.02 -6.70
N LEU A 18 -4.75 15.87 -5.95
CA LEU A 18 -4.15 17.12 -6.43
C LEU A 18 -2.67 17.20 -6.06
N ASP A 19 -1.83 17.58 -7.02
CA ASP A 19 -0.42 17.88 -6.76
C ASP A 19 -0.29 19.40 -6.57
N ILE A 20 0.07 19.82 -5.36
CA ILE A 20 0.05 21.21 -4.91
C ILE A 20 1.43 21.59 -4.38
N GLU A 21 1.91 22.81 -4.62
CA GLU A 21 3.17 23.27 -4.02
C GLU A 21 3.11 23.26 -2.49
N GLU A 22 4.14 22.73 -1.82
CA GLU A 22 4.14 22.61 -0.35
C GLU A 22 4.01 23.97 0.36
N ASN A 23 4.50 25.02 -0.30
CA ASN A 23 4.53 26.39 0.22
C ASN A 23 3.24 27.16 -0.09
N ILE A 24 2.22 26.52 -0.67
CA ILE A 24 0.92 27.14 -0.91
C ILE A 24 0.33 27.65 0.41
N THR A 25 -0.36 28.78 0.36
CA THR A 25 -1.14 29.26 1.51
C THR A 25 -2.47 28.51 1.62
N PHE A 26 -3.04 28.46 2.83
CA PHE A 26 -4.35 27.84 3.03
C PHE A 26 -5.49 28.58 2.29
N ASP A 27 -5.32 29.87 1.97
CA ASP A 27 -6.29 30.65 1.18
C ASP A 27 -6.30 30.23 -0.29
N GLU A 28 -5.11 30.04 -0.87
CA GLU A 28 -4.94 29.52 -2.22
C GLU A 28 -5.42 28.07 -2.31
N LEU A 29 -5.09 27.23 -1.33
CA LEU A 29 -5.59 25.85 -1.26
C LEU A 29 -7.12 25.80 -1.18
N SER A 30 -7.74 26.65 -0.36
CA SER A 30 -9.21 26.75 -0.27
C SER A 30 -9.85 27.06 -1.62
N SER A 31 -9.27 28.01 -2.36
CA SER A 31 -9.76 28.43 -3.68
C SER A 31 -9.72 27.27 -4.68
N ILE A 32 -8.63 26.52 -4.71
CA ILE A 32 -8.46 25.34 -5.58
C ILE A 32 -9.48 24.26 -5.23
N ILE A 33 -9.67 23.96 -3.95
CA ILE A 33 -10.63 22.94 -3.50
C ILE A 33 -12.06 23.34 -3.84
N ASN A 34 -12.44 24.60 -3.59
CA ASN A 34 -13.77 25.11 -3.89
C ASN A 34 -14.07 25.00 -5.39
N GLU A 35 -13.12 25.37 -6.25
CA GLU A 35 -13.26 25.24 -7.70
C GLU A 35 -13.45 23.77 -8.12
N LYS A 36 -12.59 22.87 -7.63
CA LYS A 36 -12.61 21.45 -8.02
C LYS A 36 -13.84 20.69 -7.54
N LEU A 37 -14.39 21.08 -6.38
CA LEU A 37 -15.60 20.49 -5.82
C LEU A 37 -16.88 21.26 -6.20
N MET A 38 -16.78 22.29 -7.05
CA MET A 38 -17.88 23.19 -7.44
C MET A 38 -18.64 23.77 -6.24
N LEU A 39 -17.92 24.11 -5.18
CA LEU A 39 -18.48 24.70 -3.96
C LEU A 39 -18.58 26.21 -4.12
N SER A 40 -19.70 26.77 -3.65
CA SER A 40 -19.88 28.23 -3.62
C SER A 40 -18.88 28.86 -2.65
N ASP A 41 -18.15 29.86 -3.14
CA ASP A 41 -17.12 30.53 -2.36
C ASP A 41 -17.75 31.19 -1.11
N SER A 42 -17.32 30.75 0.07
CA SER A 42 -17.88 31.21 1.35
C SER A 42 -16.86 32.03 2.11
N ARG A 43 -17.35 33.13 2.71
CA ARG A 43 -16.57 33.98 3.61
C ARG A 43 -16.26 33.34 4.97
N ALA A 44 -16.84 32.18 5.26
CA ALA A 44 -16.65 31.44 6.49
C ALA A 44 -16.06 30.06 6.17
N TYR A 45 -14.77 29.91 6.44
CA TYR A 45 -14.10 28.61 6.38
C TYR A 45 -13.02 28.50 7.46
N LYS A 46 -12.69 27.26 7.80
CA LYS A 46 -11.63 26.89 8.75
C LYS A 46 -11.02 25.55 8.37
N TYR A 47 -9.76 25.34 8.76
CA TYR A 47 -9.10 24.05 8.74
C TYR A 47 -8.92 23.56 10.17
N GLN A 48 -9.29 22.31 10.38
CA GLN A 48 -9.19 21.61 11.65
C GLN A 48 -8.25 20.42 11.49
N LYS A 49 -7.38 20.21 12.48
CA LYS A 49 -6.55 19.03 12.62
C LYS A 49 -6.93 18.40 13.96
N ASP A 50 -7.30 17.12 13.94
CA ASP A 50 -7.86 16.44 15.11
C ASP A 50 -9.04 17.26 15.69
N ASP A 51 -8.93 17.75 16.93
CA ASP A 51 -9.94 18.59 17.58
C ASP A 51 -9.62 20.10 17.53
N ASP A 52 -8.46 20.49 17.01
CA ASP A 52 -7.97 21.87 17.04
C ASP A 52 -8.17 22.62 15.71
N ILE A 53 -8.68 23.84 15.80
CA ILE A 53 -8.76 24.76 14.65
C ILE A 53 -7.38 25.39 14.45
N ILE A 54 -6.66 24.92 13.43
CA ILE A 54 -5.31 25.39 13.13
C ILE A 54 -5.29 26.64 12.25
N VAL A 55 -6.28 26.78 11.34
CA VAL A 55 -6.38 27.91 10.41
C VAL A 55 -7.81 28.36 10.27
N THR A 56 -8.00 29.66 10.23
CA THR A 56 -9.26 30.32 9.88
C THR A 56 -8.99 31.24 8.69
N ARG A 57 -10.05 31.73 8.05
CA ARG A 57 -9.90 32.73 6.98
C ARG A 57 -9.06 33.98 7.37
N LYS A 58 -9.00 34.35 8.65
CA LYS A 58 -8.25 35.55 9.09
C LYS A 58 -6.73 35.37 8.96
N ASN A 59 -6.23 34.15 9.11
CA ASN A 59 -4.79 33.84 9.09
C ASN A 59 -4.38 32.93 7.93
N SER A 60 -5.32 32.51 7.07
CA SER A 60 -5.07 31.56 5.97
C SER A 60 -4.05 32.03 4.93
N LYS A 61 -3.94 33.34 4.69
CA LYS A 61 -2.94 33.93 3.79
C LYS A 61 -1.51 33.93 4.34
N ASN A 62 -1.38 33.81 5.67
CA ASN A 62 -0.09 33.92 6.36
C ASN A 62 0.46 32.55 6.77
N ASN A 63 -0.38 31.51 6.74
CA ASN A 63 0.03 30.15 7.05
C ASN A 63 0.19 29.35 5.76
N LYS A 64 1.33 28.68 5.64
CA LYS A 64 1.59 27.75 4.53
C LYS A 64 1.26 26.34 4.94
N LEU A 65 0.96 25.52 3.95
CA LEU A 65 0.62 24.12 4.16
C LEU A 65 1.78 23.35 4.82
N ALA A 66 3.01 23.52 4.32
CA ALA A 66 4.20 22.88 4.85
C ALA A 66 4.55 23.24 6.30
N ASP A 67 4.10 24.38 6.80
CA ASP A 67 4.41 24.83 8.17
C ASP A 67 3.53 24.12 9.21
N LEU A 68 2.39 23.56 8.79
CA LEU A 68 1.34 23.06 9.69
C LEU A 68 0.92 21.62 9.41
N LEU A 69 1.48 20.99 8.38
CA LEU A 69 1.03 19.69 7.91
C LEU A 69 2.18 18.80 7.45
N GLU A 70 2.20 17.58 7.98
CA GLU A 70 3.16 16.53 7.64
C GLU A 70 2.47 15.39 6.87
N LEU A 71 3.26 14.45 6.36
CA LEU A 71 2.77 13.24 5.67
C LEU A 71 1.78 12.46 6.52
N ASP A 72 0.80 11.84 5.86
CA ASP A 72 -0.25 10.99 6.45
C ASP A 72 -1.16 11.71 7.44
N GLN A 73 -0.95 12.99 7.70
CA GLN A 73 -1.83 13.78 8.57
C GLN A 73 -3.11 14.17 7.83
N LYS A 74 -4.22 14.05 8.58
CA LYS A 74 -5.55 14.41 8.12
C LYS A 74 -5.91 15.82 8.56
N LEU A 75 -6.41 16.60 7.62
CA LEU A 75 -7.09 17.86 7.85
C LEU A 75 -8.56 17.76 7.46
N VAL A 76 -9.38 18.53 8.15
CA VAL A 76 -10.76 18.77 7.78
C VAL A 76 -10.91 20.24 7.41
N TYR A 77 -11.18 20.49 6.13
CA TYR A 77 -11.59 21.79 5.64
C TYR A 77 -13.10 21.94 5.78
N ILE A 78 -13.52 22.91 6.60
CA ILE A 78 -14.92 23.16 6.91
C ILE A 78 -15.29 24.52 6.31
N ILE A 79 -16.27 24.54 5.43
CA ILE A 79 -16.70 25.74 4.70
C ILE A 79 -18.22 25.92 4.78
N GLY A 80 -18.65 27.16 5.05
CA GLY A 80 -20.06 27.56 5.07
C GLY A 80 -20.58 27.99 6.45
N THR A 81 -21.87 28.31 6.52
CA THR A 81 -22.56 28.76 7.75
C THR A 81 -23.99 28.21 7.82
N GLY A 82 -24.51 28.02 9.04
CA GLY A 82 -25.89 27.61 9.25
C GLY A 82 -26.15 26.21 8.68
N ASN A 83 -27.18 26.07 7.83
CA ASN A 83 -27.57 24.79 7.24
C ASN A 83 -26.70 24.34 6.06
N ASN A 84 -25.79 25.19 5.57
CA ASN A 84 -24.93 24.91 4.41
C ASN A 84 -23.46 24.82 4.85
N VAL A 85 -23.15 23.88 5.74
CA VAL A 85 -21.78 23.59 6.18
C VAL A 85 -21.30 22.31 5.51
N TYR A 86 -20.15 22.39 4.88
CA TYR A 86 -19.50 21.27 4.20
C TYR A 86 -18.21 20.91 4.93
N SER A 87 -17.98 19.61 5.14
CA SER A 87 -16.76 19.08 5.74
C SER A 87 -16.03 18.22 4.72
N ILE A 88 -14.81 18.61 4.39
CA ILE A 88 -13.98 18.02 3.34
C ILE A 88 -12.72 17.49 3.99
N ASN A 89 -12.45 16.20 3.87
CA ASN A 89 -11.23 15.61 4.39
C ASN A 89 -10.10 15.80 3.37
N ILE A 90 -8.92 16.20 3.86
CA ILE A 90 -7.70 16.41 3.08
C ILE A 90 -6.60 15.61 3.75
N ILE A 91 -5.86 14.81 2.98
CA ILE A 91 -4.76 13.99 3.47
C ILE A 91 -3.53 14.27 2.62
N VAL A 92 -2.38 14.56 3.25
CA VAL A 92 -1.09 14.59 2.53
C VAL A 92 -0.65 13.17 2.29
N TRP A 93 -0.74 12.74 1.03
CA TRP A 93 -0.51 11.37 0.61
C TRP A 93 0.94 11.08 0.23
N ASP A 94 1.62 12.05 -0.39
CA ASP A 94 2.99 11.87 -0.88
C ASP A 94 3.74 13.20 -1.02
N TYR A 95 5.07 13.15 -1.01
CA TYR A 95 5.96 14.27 -1.31
C TYR A 95 6.57 14.09 -2.70
N ILE A 96 6.30 15.04 -3.59
CA ILE A 96 6.88 15.08 -4.93
C ILE A 96 8.01 16.09 -4.92
N ILE A 97 9.25 15.59 -5.00
CA ILE A 97 10.43 16.43 -5.17
C ILE A 97 10.62 16.66 -6.68
N GLU A 98 10.28 17.85 -7.18
CA GLU A 98 10.67 18.24 -8.54
C GLU A 98 12.19 18.46 -8.57
N ALA A 99 12.92 17.43 -9.01
CA ALA A 99 14.36 17.51 -9.20
C ALA A 99 14.68 18.54 -10.30
N ASP A 100 15.58 19.48 -9.96
CA ASP A 100 16.08 20.50 -10.88
C ASP A 100 16.56 19.84 -12.18
N LYS A 101 16.09 20.34 -13.34
CA LYS A 101 16.40 19.79 -14.66
C LYS A 101 17.91 19.64 -14.89
N LYS A 102 18.73 20.53 -14.33
CA LYS A 102 20.20 20.41 -14.36
C LYS A 102 20.72 19.25 -13.52
N ILE A 103 20.14 19.01 -12.35
CA ILE A 103 20.48 17.87 -11.49
C ILE A 103 20.00 16.57 -12.14
N LEU A 104 18.82 16.57 -12.77
CA LEU A 104 18.30 15.42 -13.51
C LEU A 104 19.16 15.11 -14.74
N GLU A 105 19.63 16.12 -15.48
CA GLU A 105 20.56 15.96 -16.59
C GLU A 105 21.94 15.48 -16.12
N LYS A 106 22.45 15.99 -15.00
CA LYS A 106 23.70 15.53 -14.39
C LYS A 106 23.57 14.11 -13.85
N PHE A 107 22.43 13.77 -13.25
CA PHE A 107 22.07 12.42 -12.82
C PHE A 107 21.92 11.47 -14.01
N ASN A 108 21.27 11.90 -15.10
CA ASN A 108 21.16 11.13 -16.34
C ASN A 108 22.50 10.97 -17.07
N GLN A 109 23.39 11.96 -17.01
CA GLN A 109 24.77 11.84 -17.48
C GLN A 109 25.60 10.91 -16.59
N MET A 110 25.40 10.95 -15.27
CA MET A 110 25.98 9.98 -14.35
C MET A 110 25.44 8.57 -14.63
N LEU A 111 24.14 8.39 -14.87
CA LEU A 111 23.51 7.12 -15.25
C LEU A 111 23.99 6.59 -16.61
N LYS A 112 24.39 7.46 -17.55
CA LYS A 112 24.98 7.04 -18.84
C LYS A 112 26.42 6.51 -18.69
N ASN A 113 27.17 7.01 -17.70
CA ASN A 113 28.56 6.62 -17.44
C ASN A 113 28.70 5.54 -16.36
N VAL A 114 27.68 5.37 -15.52
CA VAL A 114 27.41 4.11 -14.86
C VAL A 114 26.99 3.17 -15.99
N LYS A 115 27.97 2.49 -16.62
CA LYS A 115 27.71 1.18 -17.25
C LYS A 115 26.67 0.52 -16.36
N GLN A 116 25.55 0.11 -16.94
CA GLN A 116 24.50 -0.67 -16.29
C GLN A 116 25.07 -1.66 -15.27
N VAL A 117 25.38 -1.19 -14.06
CA VAL A 117 25.33 -1.99 -12.87
C VAL A 117 23.86 -1.90 -12.50
N ARG A 118 23.03 -2.41 -13.42
CA ARG A 118 21.88 -3.19 -12.99
C ARG A 118 22.49 -4.07 -11.90
N PRO A 119 22.00 -4.10 -10.66
CA PRO A 119 22.27 -5.28 -9.85
C PRO A 119 21.94 -6.42 -10.80
N GLU A 120 22.95 -7.25 -11.12
CA GLU A 120 22.69 -8.42 -11.94
C GLU A 120 21.54 -9.08 -11.20
N GLN A 121 20.33 -8.99 -11.76
CA GLN A 121 19.28 -9.87 -11.36
C GLN A 121 19.85 -11.19 -11.82
N VAL A 122 20.54 -11.84 -10.89
CA VAL A 122 20.86 -13.24 -11.02
C VAL A 122 19.51 -13.90 -10.87
N TYR A 123 18.73 -13.85 -11.94
CA TYR A 123 17.63 -14.76 -12.12
C TYR A 123 18.31 -16.11 -12.21
N TYR A 124 18.42 -16.78 -11.08
CA TYR A 124 18.79 -18.18 -11.05
C TYR A 124 17.73 -19.04 -11.79
N LEU A 125 16.58 -18.44 -12.11
CA LEU A 125 15.51 -19.04 -12.86
C LEU A 125 15.63 -18.84 -14.37
N ASN A 126 15.48 -19.93 -15.10
CA ASN A 126 15.32 -19.91 -16.55
C ASN A 126 13.93 -19.33 -16.95
N SER A 127 13.74 -19.09 -18.25
CA SER A 127 12.50 -18.51 -18.79
C SER A 127 11.24 -19.29 -18.41
N SER A 128 11.30 -20.62 -18.42
CA SER A 128 10.16 -21.49 -18.08
C SER A 128 9.81 -21.39 -16.59
N GLN A 129 10.83 -21.39 -15.72
CA GLN A 129 10.64 -21.24 -14.27
C GLN A 129 10.04 -19.87 -13.90
N ARG A 130 10.47 -18.80 -14.58
CA ARG A 130 9.87 -17.47 -14.38
C ARG A 130 8.41 -17.41 -14.80
N LYS A 131 8.08 -17.91 -15.98
CA LYS A 131 6.68 -17.99 -16.44
C LYS A 131 5.81 -18.79 -15.48
N PHE A 132 6.36 -19.85 -14.91
CA PHE A 132 5.66 -20.70 -13.96
C PHE A 132 5.35 -19.97 -12.64
N ILE A 133 6.35 -19.35 -12.00
CA ILE A 133 6.12 -18.63 -10.74
C ILE A 133 5.25 -17.38 -10.95
N ASP A 134 5.41 -16.68 -12.07
CA ASP A 134 4.58 -15.52 -12.40
C ASP A 134 3.11 -15.90 -12.60
N GLY A 135 2.84 -17.08 -13.18
CA GLY A 135 1.49 -17.62 -13.28
C GLY A 135 0.87 -17.86 -11.91
N LEU A 136 1.59 -18.52 -11.00
CA LEU A 136 1.10 -18.79 -9.64
C LEU A 136 0.84 -17.51 -8.84
N LEU A 137 1.72 -16.52 -8.98
CA LEU A 137 1.56 -15.22 -8.35
C LEU A 137 0.32 -14.48 -8.89
N ALA A 138 0.09 -14.54 -10.20
CA ALA A 138 -1.10 -13.96 -10.81
C ALA A 138 -2.37 -14.66 -10.32
N ASP A 139 -2.39 -16.00 -10.29
CA ASP A 139 -3.52 -16.78 -9.78
C ASP A 139 -3.83 -16.41 -8.31
N CYS A 140 -2.79 -16.25 -7.49
CA CYS A 140 -2.96 -15.81 -6.11
C CYS A 140 -3.56 -14.40 -6.01
N TYR A 141 -3.07 -13.47 -6.85
CA TYR A 141 -3.55 -12.09 -6.86
C TYR A 141 -5.02 -11.99 -7.28
N GLU A 142 -5.42 -12.68 -8.35
CA GLU A 142 -6.82 -12.68 -8.81
C GLU A 142 -7.75 -13.22 -7.73
N MET A 143 -7.34 -14.27 -7.02
CA MET A 143 -8.18 -14.85 -5.98
C MET A 143 -8.33 -13.94 -4.75
N LEU A 144 -7.26 -13.25 -4.34
CA LEU A 144 -7.34 -12.23 -3.30
C LEU A 144 -8.29 -11.09 -3.67
N LYS A 145 -8.31 -10.71 -4.95
CA LYS A 145 -9.18 -9.66 -5.49
C LYS A 145 -10.65 -10.09 -5.52
N GLU A 146 -10.93 -11.36 -5.81
CA GLU A 146 -12.29 -11.91 -5.80
C GLU A 146 -12.91 -11.93 -4.39
N MET A 147 -12.11 -12.23 -3.35
CA MET A 147 -12.57 -12.42 -1.97
C MET A 147 -13.00 -11.15 -1.21
N SER A 148 -12.73 -9.96 -1.75
CA SER A 148 -13.21 -8.66 -1.24
C SER A 148 -13.11 -8.41 0.29
N PHE A 149 -12.13 -8.99 0.98
CA PHE A 149 -11.94 -8.83 2.42
C PHE A 149 -11.26 -7.50 2.76
N SER A 150 -11.27 -7.10 4.03
CA SER A 150 -10.48 -5.96 4.52
C SER A 150 -9.82 -6.26 5.85
N GLY A 151 -8.60 -5.76 6.05
CA GLY A 151 -7.86 -5.85 7.31
C GLY A 151 -6.71 -6.88 7.29
N ILE A 152 -6.35 -7.37 8.47
CA ILE A 152 -5.19 -8.24 8.72
C ILE A 152 -5.70 -9.60 9.20
N TYR A 153 -5.25 -10.68 8.57
CA TYR A 153 -5.65 -12.04 8.90
C TYR A 153 -4.43 -12.95 9.02
N ASN A 154 -4.39 -13.73 10.08
CA ASN A 154 -3.29 -14.62 10.40
C ASN A 154 -3.71 -16.07 10.23
N TYR A 155 -2.91 -16.85 9.52
CA TYR A 155 -3.20 -18.25 9.24
C TYR A 155 -2.05 -19.17 9.62
N ARG A 156 -2.41 -20.34 10.12
CA ARG A 156 -1.50 -21.48 10.30
C ARG A 156 -1.98 -22.66 9.46
N LEU A 157 -1.16 -23.06 8.51
CA LEU A 157 -1.45 -24.18 7.63
C LEU A 157 -0.72 -25.42 8.16
N PHE A 158 -1.46 -26.51 8.25
CA PHE A 158 -1.01 -27.81 8.72
C PHE A 158 -1.09 -28.85 7.61
N LYS A 159 -0.31 -29.92 7.76
CA LYS A 159 -0.40 -31.12 6.94
C LYS A 159 -0.39 -32.34 7.86
N ASN A 160 -1.53 -33.01 8.01
CA ASN A 160 -1.70 -34.14 8.95
C ASN A 160 -1.35 -33.75 10.40
N GLY A 161 -1.81 -32.59 10.85
CA GLY A 161 -1.54 -32.07 12.20
C GLY A 161 -0.12 -31.54 12.43
N ALA A 162 0.78 -31.61 11.46
CA ALA A 162 2.11 -31.00 11.56
C ALA A 162 2.09 -29.57 11.01
N ASP A 163 2.68 -28.62 11.75
CA ASP A 163 2.88 -27.24 11.30
C ASP A 163 3.64 -27.23 9.97
N PHE A 164 3.11 -26.50 9.00
CA PHE A 164 3.67 -26.42 7.66
C PHE A 164 4.04 -24.99 7.26
N LEU A 165 3.11 -24.04 7.45
CA LEU A 165 3.32 -22.65 7.07
C LEU A 165 2.57 -21.73 8.01
N THR A 166 3.23 -20.66 8.47
CA THR A 166 2.57 -19.54 9.14
C THR A 166 2.57 -18.33 8.22
N THR A 167 1.42 -17.70 8.03
CA THR A 167 1.27 -16.59 7.10
C THR A 167 0.35 -15.51 7.64
N LYS A 168 0.63 -14.26 7.28
CA LYS A 168 -0.24 -13.10 7.52
C LYS A 168 -0.62 -12.50 6.18
N VAL A 169 -1.92 -12.31 5.96
CA VAL A 169 -2.46 -11.68 4.76
C VAL A 169 -3.07 -10.35 5.14
N ILE A 170 -2.70 -9.30 4.41
CA ILE A 170 -3.16 -7.95 4.66
C ILE A 170 -3.74 -7.38 3.38
N TYR A 171 -4.93 -6.80 3.46
CA TYR A 171 -5.45 -5.91 2.42
C TYR A 171 -5.46 -4.47 2.89
N TYR A 172 -4.67 -3.64 2.22
CA TYR A 172 -4.63 -2.20 2.42
C TYR A 172 -5.61 -1.54 1.44
N ILE A 173 -6.87 -1.41 1.85
CA ILE A 173 -7.95 -0.80 1.05
C ILE A 173 -7.52 0.56 0.46
N LEU A 174 -6.76 1.37 1.21
CA LEU A 174 -6.34 2.72 0.80
C LEU A 174 -5.27 2.75 -0.29
N ASP A 175 -4.50 1.67 -0.41
CA ASP A 175 -3.41 1.49 -1.37
C ASP A 175 -3.76 0.57 -2.54
N ASP A 176 -4.91 -0.11 -2.44
CA ASP A 176 -5.30 -1.26 -3.26
C ASP A 176 -4.13 -2.24 -3.43
N LYS A 177 -3.59 -2.62 -2.26
CA LYS A 177 -2.38 -3.41 -2.11
C LYS A 177 -2.67 -4.61 -1.21
N TYR A 178 -2.23 -5.77 -1.65
CA TYR A 178 -2.24 -6.99 -0.85
C TYR A 178 -0.81 -7.32 -0.42
N GLU A 179 -0.65 -7.72 0.83
CA GLU A 179 0.61 -8.27 1.33
C GLU A 179 0.37 -9.66 1.88
N ILE A 180 1.28 -10.57 1.54
CA ILE A 180 1.39 -11.89 2.16
C ILE A 180 2.77 -11.95 2.82
N HIS A 181 2.77 -12.10 4.13
CA HIS A 181 3.98 -12.32 4.91
C HIS A 181 4.07 -13.81 5.24
N LEU A 182 5.19 -14.44 4.87
CA LEU A 182 5.50 -15.81 5.22
C LEU A 182 6.49 -15.82 6.39
N TYR A 183 6.20 -16.62 7.40
CA TYR A 183 7.02 -16.80 8.59
C TYR A 183 7.52 -18.23 8.68
N ASN A 184 8.66 -18.46 9.35
CA ASN A 184 9.16 -19.81 9.56
C ASN A 184 8.34 -20.57 10.62
N ASN A 185 7.72 -19.85 11.57
CA ASN A 185 6.94 -20.41 12.67
C ASN A 185 6.02 -19.34 13.28
N ASN A 186 5.21 -19.75 14.28
CA ASN A 186 4.26 -18.89 14.97
C ASN A 186 4.91 -17.84 15.91
N ASP A 187 6.12 -18.10 16.42
CA ASP A 187 6.81 -17.13 17.26
C ASP A 187 7.36 -15.96 16.41
N ASP A 188 7.87 -16.27 15.21
CA ASP A 188 8.23 -15.25 14.21
C ASP A 188 7.03 -14.38 13.82
N LEU A 189 5.82 -14.94 13.76
CA LEU A 189 4.59 -14.16 13.53
C LEU A 189 4.33 -13.15 14.66
N LYS A 190 4.44 -13.59 15.92
CA LYS A 190 4.23 -12.73 17.09
C LYS A 190 5.23 -11.57 17.17
N GLU A 191 6.46 -11.82 16.73
CA GLU A 191 7.54 -10.81 16.68
C GLU A 191 7.56 -10.01 15.36
N ASP A 192 6.63 -10.29 14.44
CA ASP A 192 6.59 -9.78 13.06
C ASP A 192 7.92 -9.94 12.28
N ASN A 193 8.62 -11.03 12.56
CA ASN A 193 9.91 -11.38 11.97
C ASN A 193 9.72 -12.10 10.63
N THR A 194 9.22 -11.36 9.64
CA THR A 194 8.85 -11.88 8.32
C THR A 194 10.06 -12.47 7.57
N GLU A 195 9.92 -13.71 7.07
CA GLU A 195 10.94 -14.36 6.23
C GLU A 195 10.82 -13.92 4.76
N TYR A 196 9.59 -13.94 4.24
CA TYR A 196 9.28 -13.45 2.89
C TYR A 196 8.09 -12.51 2.92
N LEU A 197 8.21 -11.38 2.23
CA LEU A 197 7.13 -10.46 1.94
C LEU A 197 6.79 -10.55 0.45
N ILE A 198 5.54 -10.88 0.14
CA ILE A 198 5.00 -10.84 -1.21
C ILE A 198 4.00 -9.68 -1.26
N THR A 199 4.18 -8.79 -2.23
CA THR A 199 3.32 -7.62 -2.39
C THR A 199 2.68 -7.61 -3.77
N PHE A 200 1.37 -7.37 -3.80
CA PHE A 200 0.58 -7.21 -5.01
C PHE A 200 -0.04 -5.82 -5.04
N TYR A 201 0.11 -5.13 -6.16
CA TYR A 201 -0.51 -3.83 -6.42
C TYR A 201 -1.52 -3.96 -7.56
N ASP A 202 -2.56 -3.13 -7.58
CA ASP A 202 -3.49 -3.10 -8.73
C ASP A 202 -2.88 -2.48 -10.00
N THR A 203 -1.87 -1.63 -9.85
CA THR A 203 -1.18 -0.98 -10.97
C THR A 203 0.32 -1.30 -10.99
N ASN A 204 0.90 -1.26 -12.18
CA ASN A 204 2.35 -1.43 -12.36
C ASN A 204 3.11 -0.38 -11.54
N ARG A 205 3.98 -0.82 -10.62
CA ARG A 205 4.85 0.05 -9.84
C ARG A 205 6.32 -0.23 -10.15
N ALA A 206 7.18 0.74 -9.89
CA ALA A 206 8.62 0.58 -10.03
C ALA A 206 9.26 0.67 -8.64
N TYR A 207 9.58 -0.47 -8.02
CA TYR A 207 10.36 -0.49 -6.78
C TYR A 207 11.41 -1.60 -6.80
N PHE A 208 12.60 -1.29 -6.29
CA PHE A 208 13.82 -2.09 -6.43
C PHE A 208 14.38 -2.54 -5.07
N LYS A 209 14.23 -3.85 -4.81
CA LYS A 209 15.00 -4.80 -3.97
C LYS A 209 14.18 -6.10 -3.93
N GLY A 210 14.73 -7.25 -4.35
CA GLY A 210 13.99 -8.53 -4.44
C GLY A 210 13.65 -9.01 -5.87
N TYR A 211 12.76 -10.02 -5.97
CA TYR A 211 12.20 -10.49 -7.24
C TYR A 211 11.03 -9.60 -7.68
N GLN A 212 10.99 -9.24 -8.96
CA GLN A 212 9.86 -8.55 -9.58
C GLN A 212 9.34 -9.45 -10.71
N GLY A 213 8.04 -9.76 -10.67
CA GLY A 213 7.41 -10.54 -11.73
C GLY A 213 7.38 -9.81 -13.07
N VAL A 214 7.06 -10.52 -14.15
CA VAL A 214 6.83 -9.92 -15.48
C VAL A 214 5.76 -8.83 -15.40
N ASN A 215 4.73 -9.06 -14.60
CA ASN A 215 3.79 -8.02 -14.20
C ASN A 215 4.45 -7.19 -13.08
N ARG A 216 4.78 -5.92 -13.40
CA ARG A 216 5.57 -5.03 -12.53
C ARG A 216 4.82 -4.59 -11.26
N ASN A 217 3.67 -5.18 -10.99
CA ASN A 217 2.86 -4.95 -9.81
C ASN A 217 3.03 -6.05 -8.75
N ILE A 218 3.82 -7.09 -9.01
CA ILE A 218 4.09 -8.18 -8.07
C ILE A 218 5.56 -8.20 -7.65
N PHE A 219 5.79 -8.25 -6.34
CA PHE A 219 7.12 -8.20 -5.74
C PHE A 219 7.29 -9.27 -4.68
N ILE A 220 8.49 -9.84 -4.59
CA ILE A 220 8.87 -10.75 -3.51
C ILE A 220 10.19 -10.27 -2.91
N LEU A 221 10.19 -10.11 -1.59
CA LEU A 221 11.35 -9.71 -0.81
C LEU A 221 11.59 -10.75 0.28
N HIS A 222 12.77 -11.37 0.27
CA HIS A 222 13.25 -12.17 1.38
C HIS A 222 13.87 -11.27 2.46
N LYS A 223 13.95 -11.75 3.70
CA LYS A 223 14.51 -11.05 4.86
C LYS A 223 15.92 -10.50 4.63
N ASP A 224 16.78 -11.27 3.97
CA ASP A 224 18.16 -10.85 3.62
C ASP A 224 18.23 -9.93 2.36
N LYS A 225 17.07 -9.56 1.81
CA LYS A 225 16.88 -8.74 0.61
C LYS A 225 17.38 -9.40 -0.69
N THR A 226 17.62 -10.72 -0.67
CA THR A 226 18.04 -11.51 -1.82
C THR A 226 17.12 -12.72 -2.02
N ILE A 227 16.77 -13.03 -3.27
CA ILE A 227 15.98 -14.22 -3.62
C ILE A 227 16.90 -15.16 -4.40
N LYS A 228 17.06 -16.39 -3.93
CA LYS A 228 17.88 -17.46 -4.49
C LYS A 228 17.01 -18.48 -5.21
N GLN A 229 17.63 -19.37 -5.99
CA GLN A 229 16.90 -20.39 -6.75
C GLN A 229 16.04 -21.30 -5.87
N ASN A 230 16.59 -21.75 -4.73
CA ASN A 230 15.93 -22.70 -3.84
C ASN A 230 14.73 -22.09 -3.13
N ASP A 231 14.72 -20.77 -2.95
CA ASP A 231 13.62 -20.04 -2.30
C ASP A 231 12.33 -20.15 -3.13
N PHE A 232 12.43 -20.33 -4.45
CA PHE A 232 11.27 -20.47 -5.33
C PHE A 232 10.51 -21.79 -5.14
N GLU A 233 11.16 -22.86 -4.73
CA GLU A 233 10.47 -24.10 -4.39
C GLU A 233 9.61 -23.90 -3.13
N TYR A 234 10.18 -23.24 -2.12
CA TYR A 234 9.45 -22.85 -0.92
C TYR A 234 8.28 -21.92 -1.25
N LEU A 235 8.51 -20.84 -2.00
CA LEU A 235 7.47 -19.89 -2.40
C LEU A 235 6.37 -20.56 -3.22
N TYR A 236 6.72 -21.47 -4.12
CA TYR A 236 5.76 -22.27 -4.88
C TYR A 236 4.86 -23.09 -3.94
N HIS A 237 5.45 -23.81 -3.00
CA HIS A 237 4.70 -24.62 -2.05
C HIS A 237 3.81 -23.75 -1.16
N ALA A 238 4.32 -22.63 -0.65
CA ALA A 238 3.56 -21.72 0.18
C ALA A 238 2.34 -21.13 -0.57
N LEU A 239 2.58 -20.53 -1.73
CA LEU A 239 1.52 -19.90 -2.55
C LEU A 239 0.45 -20.92 -2.97
N ASN A 240 0.86 -22.11 -3.42
CA ASN A 240 -0.10 -23.13 -3.84
C ASN A 240 -1.01 -23.59 -2.67
N ARG A 241 -0.48 -23.63 -1.44
CA ARG A 241 -1.27 -23.99 -0.26
C ARG A 241 -2.16 -22.86 0.24
N ILE A 242 -1.69 -21.62 0.19
CA ILE A 242 -2.53 -20.45 0.44
C ILE A 242 -3.70 -20.43 -0.55
N ILE A 243 -3.42 -20.64 -1.84
CA ILE A 243 -4.45 -20.71 -2.87
C ILE A 243 -5.43 -21.86 -2.59
N HIS A 244 -4.94 -23.01 -2.15
CA HIS A 244 -5.81 -24.14 -1.84
C HIS A 244 -6.74 -23.87 -0.66
N MET A 245 -6.21 -23.31 0.44
CA MET A 245 -6.99 -22.91 1.61
C MET A 245 -8.11 -21.94 1.22
N PHE A 246 -7.77 -20.93 0.43
CA PHE A 246 -8.72 -19.95 -0.09
C PHE A 246 -9.80 -20.56 -0.99
N LYS A 247 -9.52 -21.64 -1.72
CA LYS A 247 -10.55 -22.34 -2.52
C LYS A 247 -11.47 -23.21 -1.68
N ASP A 248 -10.98 -23.72 -0.56
CA ASP A 248 -11.70 -24.67 0.29
C ASP A 248 -12.56 -23.98 1.35
N GLY A 249 -12.15 -22.82 1.85
CA GLY A 249 -12.90 -22.04 2.84
C GLY A 249 -13.87 -21.04 2.20
N ASP A 250 -15.00 -20.81 2.86
CA ASP A 250 -15.87 -19.66 2.55
C ASP A 250 -15.29 -18.36 3.16
N GLU A 251 -15.72 -17.20 2.64
CA GLU A 251 -15.22 -15.89 3.06
C GLU A 251 -15.46 -15.64 4.56
N ASP A 252 -16.60 -16.06 5.10
CA ASP A 252 -16.94 -15.87 6.52
C ASP A 252 -15.96 -16.61 7.43
N THR A 253 -15.56 -17.83 7.05
CA THR A 253 -14.58 -18.65 7.78
C THR A 253 -13.17 -18.11 7.60
N LEU A 254 -12.78 -17.78 6.36
CA LEU A 254 -11.43 -17.31 6.05
C LEU A 254 -11.12 -15.97 6.72
N PHE A 255 -12.12 -15.11 6.85
CA PHE A 255 -11.99 -13.75 7.36
C PHE A 255 -12.77 -13.55 8.67
N GLU A 256 -12.88 -14.62 9.46
CA GLU A 256 -13.39 -14.53 10.84
C GLU A 256 -12.40 -13.72 11.69
N SER A 257 -12.91 -12.72 12.43
CA SER A 257 -12.23 -11.81 13.38
C SER A 257 -10.69 -11.66 13.29
N HIS A 258 -10.22 -10.43 13.10
CA HIS A 258 -8.80 -10.05 13.11
C HIS A 258 -8.00 -10.42 14.37
N GLU A 259 -8.67 -10.78 15.46
CA GLU A 259 -8.06 -11.07 16.76
C GLU A 259 -7.59 -12.53 16.90
N THR A 260 -8.07 -13.44 16.04
CA THR A 260 -7.80 -14.88 16.13
C THR A 260 -6.91 -15.38 14.99
N CYS A 261 -6.12 -16.43 15.25
CA CYS A 261 -5.39 -17.11 14.20
C CYS A 261 -6.23 -18.27 13.65
N LEU A 262 -6.51 -18.25 12.34
CA LEU A 262 -7.25 -19.33 11.69
C LEU A 262 -6.29 -20.45 11.30
N CYS A 263 -6.57 -21.65 11.76
CA CYS A 263 -5.82 -22.84 11.42
C CYS A 263 -6.52 -23.63 10.32
N TYR A 264 -5.75 -24.20 9.38
CA TYR A 264 -6.26 -25.02 8.28
C TYR A 264 -5.37 -26.25 8.06
N ASP A 265 -5.94 -27.46 8.17
CA ASP A 265 -5.22 -28.70 7.82
C ASP A 265 -5.58 -29.15 6.41
N ILE A 266 -4.62 -29.01 5.50
CA ILE A 266 -4.72 -29.32 4.06
C ILE A 266 -5.03 -30.81 3.81
N ALA A 267 -4.69 -31.71 4.73
CA ALA A 267 -4.95 -33.13 4.54
C ALA A 267 -6.39 -33.52 4.87
N THR A 268 -7.06 -32.73 5.70
CA THR A 268 -8.43 -33.01 6.17
C THR A 268 -9.46 -31.97 5.74
N ASN A 269 -9.00 -30.87 5.14
CA ASN A 269 -9.76 -29.69 4.76
C ASN A 269 -10.59 -29.12 5.92
N LYS A 270 -9.98 -29.07 7.11
CA LYS A 270 -10.62 -28.59 8.33
C LYS A 270 -10.06 -27.25 8.76
N PHE A 271 -10.97 -26.37 9.14
CA PHE A 271 -10.68 -25.08 9.76
C PHE A 271 -10.98 -25.13 11.26
N TRP A 272 -10.20 -24.41 12.05
CA TRP A 272 -10.48 -24.11 13.46
C TRP A 272 -9.74 -22.85 13.88
N THR A 273 -10.21 -22.17 14.92
CA THR A 273 -9.54 -21.01 15.51
C THR A 273 -8.71 -21.43 16.72
N GLU A 274 -7.54 -20.80 16.89
CA GLU A 274 -6.71 -20.87 18.10
C GLU A 274 -6.98 -19.73 19.07
#